data_AF-A0A7Z9G5K6-F1
#
_entry.id   AF-A0A7Z9G5K6-F1
#
_cell.length_a   1.000
_cell.length_b   1.000
_cell.length_c   1.000
_cell.angle_alpha   90.00
_cell.angle_beta   90.00
_cell.angle_gamma   90.00
#
_symmetry.space_group_name_H-M   'P 1'
#
loop_
_entity.id
_entity.type
_entity.pdbx_description
1 polymer ?
#
loop_
_entity_poly.entity_id
_entity_poly.type
_entity_poly.pdbx_seq_one_letter_code
_entity_poly.pdbx_strand_id
1 'polypeptide(L)'
;MSSKSRRPGVFLLFLVAAVAVPIAAAFLLISDRGNIFALSLCGIVLAELLFGGFSIKQSMTDEQNRSALPHHAGILYILGLYLLGTFIVAGLAFAGLSFNVLMVIHLVMLLGVALLSGGLGIASSAAHGADQKLAEERGPMQSMRNRFASLVDRLSLIDSADTASLKSRFDAAKEALRFASSESVQGIAEIDAEADTCIAKLKAHIEALEGMANAETVEGEENPLTGELKQTDSGVTRLEQVLQRREQELKRLRSSS
;
A
#
# COMPACT_ATOMS: atom_id res chain seq x y z
N MET A 1 -10.33 -21.19 -12.39
CA MET A 1 -9.27 -21.53 -13.37
C MET A 1 -8.14 -20.51 -13.21
N SER A 2 -7.03 -20.93 -12.62
CA SER A 2 -5.87 -20.09 -12.32
C SER A 2 -5.05 -19.84 -13.59
N SER A 3 -4.89 -18.58 -14.00
CA SER A 3 -4.01 -18.22 -15.12
C SER A 3 -2.56 -18.40 -14.67
N LYS A 4 -1.95 -19.52 -15.06
CA LYS A 4 -0.51 -19.77 -14.89
C LYS A 4 0.29 -18.61 -15.48
N SER A 5 1.08 -17.98 -14.61
CA SER A 5 2.00 -16.86 -14.83
C SER A 5 3.09 -17.17 -15.87
N ARG A 6 2.76 -17.13 -17.17
CA ARG A 6 3.73 -17.16 -18.27
C ARG A 6 4.45 -15.82 -18.47
N ARG A 7 4.98 -15.19 -17.42
CA ARG A 7 5.63 -13.88 -17.54
C ARG A 7 7.17 -13.89 -17.46
N PRO A 8 7.86 -14.72 -16.65
CA PRO A 8 9.31 -14.58 -16.52
C PRO A 8 10.10 -15.07 -17.74
N GLY A 9 9.58 -16.09 -18.45
CA GLY A 9 10.25 -16.63 -19.64
C GLY A 9 10.34 -15.62 -20.80
N VAL A 10 9.34 -14.75 -20.95
CA VAL A 10 9.33 -13.72 -21.99
C VAL A 10 10.35 -12.61 -21.66
N PHE A 11 10.41 -12.16 -20.41
CA PHE A 11 11.41 -11.17 -19.99
C PHE A 11 12.84 -11.73 -20.05
N LEU A 12 13.03 -13.01 -19.75
CA LEU A 12 14.33 -13.66 -19.86
C LEU A 12 14.77 -13.77 -21.33
N LEU A 13 13.85 -14.08 -22.26
CA LEU A 13 14.13 -14.03 -23.70
C LEU A 13 14.50 -12.62 -24.16
N PHE A 14 13.79 -11.59 -23.71
CA PHE A 14 14.15 -10.20 -24.00
C PHE A 14 15.51 -9.80 -23.42
N LEU A 15 15.86 -10.26 -22.22
CA LEU A 15 17.19 -10.03 -21.64
C LEU A 15 18.29 -10.72 -22.45
N VAL A 16 18.10 -11.99 -22.83
CA VAL A 16 19.07 -12.71 -23.68
C VAL A 16 19.22 -12.02 -25.03
N ALA A 17 18.12 -11.61 -25.65
CA ALA A 17 18.16 -10.86 -26.91
C ALA A 17 18.85 -9.50 -26.74
N ALA A 18 18.53 -8.78 -25.67
CA ALA A 18 19.13 -7.49 -25.35
C ALA A 18 20.63 -7.59 -25.15
N VAL A 19 21.16 -8.67 -24.58
CA VAL A 19 22.62 -8.89 -24.41
C VAL A 19 23.28 -9.44 -25.68
N ALA A 20 22.63 -10.38 -26.37
CA ALA A 20 23.21 -11.04 -27.54
C ALA A 20 23.32 -10.10 -28.76
N VAL A 21 22.36 -9.20 -28.96
CA VAL A 21 22.34 -8.27 -30.10
C VAL A 21 23.51 -7.25 -30.06
N PRO A 22 23.79 -6.55 -28.95
CA PRO A 22 24.94 -5.66 -28.82
C PRO A 22 26.27 -6.40 -28.94
N ILE A 23 26.38 -7.62 -28.39
CA ILE A 23 27.58 -8.45 -28.58
C ILE A 23 27.77 -8.75 -30.07
N ALA A 24 26.73 -9.25 -30.75
CA ALA A 24 26.81 -9.55 -32.18
C ALA A 24 27.12 -8.30 -33.02
N ALA A 25 26.47 -7.17 -32.73
CA ALA A 25 26.70 -5.89 -33.41
C ALA A 25 28.12 -5.38 -33.17
N ALA A 26 28.62 -5.43 -31.93
CA ALA A 26 29.98 -5.01 -31.60
C ALA A 26 31.03 -5.84 -32.34
N PHE A 27 30.84 -7.16 -32.43
CA PHE A 27 31.76 -8.05 -33.14
C PHE A 27 31.71 -7.91 -34.67
N LEU A 28 30.55 -7.53 -35.23
CA LEU A 28 30.39 -7.30 -36.67
C LEU A 28 30.91 -5.92 -37.12
N LEU A 29 30.72 -4.89 -36.30
CA LEU A 29 31.03 -3.50 -36.66
C LEU A 29 32.48 -3.09 -36.36
N ILE A 30 33.18 -3.82 -35.48
CA ILE A 30 34.51 -3.42 -35.00
C ILE A 30 35.55 -4.51 -35.33
N SER A 31 36.42 -4.17 -36.28
CA SER A 31 37.45 -5.06 -36.82
C SER A 31 38.73 -5.12 -35.98
N ASP A 32 39.08 -4.02 -35.31
CA ASP A 32 40.25 -3.94 -34.43
C ASP A 32 39.83 -4.01 -32.95
N ARG A 33 40.23 -5.09 -32.27
CA ARG A 33 39.67 -5.51 -30.98
C ARG A 33 40.72 -5.42 -29.88
N GLY A 34 40.95 -4.20 -29.40
CA GLY A 34 41.82 -3.91 -28.26
C GLY A 34 41.11 -3.96 -26.89
N ASN A 35 41.86 -3.71 -25.81
CA ASN A 35 41.34 -3.72 -24.43
C ASN A 35 40.20 -2.72 -24.20
N ILE A 36 40.17 -1.60 -24.93
CA ILE A 36 39.13 -0.57 -24.85
C ILE A 36 37.79 -1.10 -25.38
N PHE A 37 37.81 -1.92 -26.44
CA PHE A 37 36.63 -2.58 -26.99
C PHE A 37 36.06 -3.58 -25.97
N ALA A 38 36.91 -4.41 -25.36
CA ALA A 38 36.49 -5.37 -24.34
C ALA A 38 35.88 -4.70 -23.09
N LEU A 39 36.48 -3.59 -22.63
CA LEU A 39 35.97 -2.83 -21.49
C LEU A 39 34.60 -2.23 -21.77
N SER A 40 34.42 -1.61 -22.95
CA SER A 40 33.16 -0.98 -23.34
C SER A 40 32.05 -2.02 -23.52
N LEU A 41 32.38 -3.17 -24.13
CA LEU A 41 31.44 -4.28 -24.28
C LEU A 41 31.03 -4.88 -22.93
N CYS A 42 31.99 -5.09 -22.03
CA CYS A 42 31.72 -5.57 -20.67
C CYS A 42 30.81 -4.61 -19.90
N GLY A 43 31.06 -3.30 -20.01
CA GLY A 43 30.21 -2.26 -19.42
C GLY A 43 28.77 -2.34 -19.91
N ILE A 44 28.56 -2.39 -21.24
CA ILE A 44 27.22 -2.45 -21.84
C ILE A 44 26.48 -3.71 -21.39
N VAL A 45 27.13 -4.87 -21.47
CA VAL A 45 26.53 -6.15 -21.04
C VAL A 45 26.16 -6.11 -19.55
N LEU A 46 27.04 -5.57 -18.70
CA LEU A 46 26.75 -5.42 -17.27
C LEU A 46 25.55 -4.49 -17.03
N ALA A 47 25.48 -3.37 -17.74
CA ALA A 47 24.36 -2.42 -17.62
C ALA A 47 23.03 -3.06 -18.03
N GLU A 48 23.01 -3.84 -19.10
CA GLU A 48 21.82 -4.56 -19.57
C GLU A 48 21.41 -5.68 -18.61
N LEU A 49 22.37 -6.42 -18.06
CA LEU A 49 22.11 -7.44 -17.03
C LEU A 49 21.50 -6.83 -15.78
N LEU A 50 22.00 -5.68 -15.33
CA LEU A 50 21.45 -4.97 -14.17
C LEU A 50 20.04 -4.46 -14.46
N PHE A 51 19.83 -3.81 -15.61
CA PHE A 51 18.53 -3.26 -16.00
C PHE A 51 17.46 -4.34 -16.20
N GLY A 52 17.76 -5.37 -17.00
CA GLY A 52 16.83 -6.46 -17.28
C GLY A 52 16.67 -7.40 -16.10
N GLY A 53 17.73 -7.68 -15.32
CA GLY A 53 17.65 -8.45 -14.08
C GLY A 53 16.75 -7.79 -13.04
N PHE A 54 16.83 -6.47 -12.88
CA PHE A 54 15.93 -5.71 -12.01
C PHE A 54 14.48 -5.74 -12.52
N SER A 55 14.28 -5.56 -13.84
CA SER A 55 12.95 -5.61 -14.46
C SER A 55 12.27 -6.98 -14.30
N ILE A 56 13.04 -8.07 -14.44
CA ILE A 56 12.55 -9.44 -14.16
C ILE A 56 12.15 -9.57 -12.69
N LYS A 57 13.02 -9.15 -11.76
CA LYS A 57 12.73 -9.18 -10.31
C LYS A 57 11.44 -8.41 -10.00
N GLN A 58 11.25 -7.22 -10.58
CA GLN A 58 10.03 -6.43 -10.41
C GLN A 58 8.80 -7.16 -10.98
N SER A 59 8.91 -7.76 -12.16
CA SER A 59 7.82 -8.52 -12.78
C SER A 59 7.41 -9.79 -12.01
N MET A 60 8.31 -10.32 -11.18
CA MET A 60 8.08 -11.46 -10.29
C MET A 60 7.57 -11.05 -8.92
N THR A 61 7.67 -9.77 -8.54
CA THR A 61 7.18 -9.29 -7.25
C THR A 61 5.68 -9.03 -7.37
N ASP A 62 4.90 -9.63 -6.48
CA ASP A 62 3.43 -9.70 -6.57
C ASP A 62 2.75 -8.32 -6.55
N GLU A 63 1.55 -8.22 -7.15
CA GLU A 63 0.71 -7.01 -7.23
C GLU A 63 0.38 -6.40 -5.84
N GLN A 64 0.59 -7.13 -4.75
CA GLN A 64 0.39 -6.67 -3.38
C GLN A 64 1.42 -5.64 -2.92
N ASN A 65 2.55 -5.49 -3.61
CA ASN A 65 3.62 -4.56 -3.22
C ASN A 65 3.51 -3.16 -3.88
N ARG A 66 2.28 -2.68 -4.13
CA ARG A 66 2.03 -1.35 -4.73
C ARG A 66 2.67 -0.19 -3.95
N SER A 67 2.89 -0.34 -2.65
CA SER A 67 3.63 0.62 -1.81
C SER A 67 5.11 0.77 -2.20
N ALA A 68 5.69 -0.21 -2.89
CA ALA A 68 7.08 -0.17 -3.36
C ALA A 68 7.24 0.47 -4.76
N LEU A 69 6.15 0.91 -5.41
CA LEU A 69 6.20 1.50 -6.76
C LEU A 69 7.17 2.70 -6.88
N PRO A 70 7.20 3.67 -5.94
CA PRO A 70 8.15 4.79 -6.03
C PRO A 70 9.61 4.32 -5.94
N HIS A 71 9.89 3.32 -5.10
CA HIS A 71 11.22 2.75 -4.95
C HIS A 71 11.67 2.02 -6.24
N HIS A 72 10.79 1.20 -6.83
CA HIS A 72 11.08 0.51 -8.08
C HIS A 72 11.28 1.48 -9.26
N ALA A 73 10.46 2.53 -9.35
CA ALA A 73 10.62 3.57 -10.36
C ALA A 73 11.96 4.32 -10.19
N GLY A 74 12.35 4.64 -8.95
CA GLY A 74 13.62 5.28 -8.67
C GLY A 74 14.83 4.43 -9.05
N ILE A 75 14.81 3.12 -8.76
CA ILE A 75 15.89 2.22 -9.18
C ILE A 75 15.96 2.09 -10.71
N LEU A 76 14.82 1.94 -11.40
CA LEU A 76 14.79 1.89 -12.86
C LEU A 76 15.37 3.16 -13.49
N TYR A 77 15.08 4.33 -12.92
CA TYR A 77 15.63 5.60 -13.38
C TYR A 77 17.16 5.63 -13.23
N ILE A 78 17.69 5.22 -12.07
CA ILE A 78 19.15 5.16 -11.82
C ILE A 78 19.82 4.17 -12.78
N LEU A 79 19.24 2.99 -12.99
CA LEU A 79 19.76 1.98 -13.91
C LEU A 79 19.69 2.46 -15.37
N GLY A 80 18.65 3.19 -15.76
CA GLY A 80 18.53 3.80 -17.08
C GLY A 80 19.60 4.87 -17.33
N LEU A 81 19.90 5.71 -16.33
CA LEU A 81 20.99 6.68 -16.42
C LEU A 81 22.36 6.00 -16.53
N TYR A 82 22.57 4.90 -15.80
CA TYR A 82 23.79 4.11 -15.91
C TYR A 82 23.97 3.49 -17.30
N LEU A 83 22.90 2.92 -17.87
CA LEU A 83 22.90 2.37 -19.21
C LEU A 83 23.24 3.46 -20.24
N LEU A 84 22.57 4.61 -20.17
CA LEU A 84 22.84 5.75 -21.05
C LEU A 84 24.28 6.23 -20.93
N GLY A 85 24.79 6.40 -19.71
CA GLY A 85 26.16 6.82 -19.48
C GLY A 85 27.17 5.81 -20.00
N THR A 86 26.90 4.51 -19.85
CA THR A 86 27.76 3.43 -20.38
C THR A 86 27.83 3.51 -21.91
N PHE A 87 26.72 3.79 -22.60
CA PHE A 87 26.72 4.05 -24.04
C PHE A 87 27.53 5.29 -24.43
N ILE A 88 27.42 6.38 -23.65
CA ILE A 88 28.21 7.60 -23.87
C ILE A 88 29.72 7.30 -23.71
N VAL A 89 30.10 6.56 -22.68
CA VAL A 89 31.51 6.20 -22.43
C VAL A 89 32.04 5.27 -23.52
N ALA A 90 31.22 4.32 -23.99
CA ALA A 90 31.56 3.49 -25.15
C ALA A 90 31.72 4.33 -26.44
N GLY A 91 30.90 5.38 -26.62
CA GLY A 91 31.06 6.35 -27.71
C GLY A 91 32.35 7.18 -27.59
N LEU A 92 32.67 7.63 -26.38
CA LEU A 92 33.89 8.39 -26.09
C LEU A 92 35.17 7.56 -26.27
N ALA A 93 35.10 6.23 -26.22
CA ALA A 93 36.21 5.36 -26.59
C ALA A 93 36.70 5.61 -28.02
N PHE A 94 35.82 5.99 -28.95
CA PHE A 94 36.17 6.32 -30.32
C PHE A 94 36.84 7.70 -30.47
N ALA A 95 36.78 8.54 -29.43
CA ALA A 95 37.42 9.86 -29.40
C ALA A 95 38.90 9.81 -28.98
N GLY A 96 39.49 8.61 -28.81
CA GLY A 96 40.92 8.44 -28.54
C GLY A 96 41.32 8.55 -27.06
N LEU A 97 40.37 8.42 -26.13
CA LEU A 97 40.66 8.38 -24.70
C LEU A 97 41.46 7.13 -24.32
N SER A 98 42.36 7.27 -23.34
CA SER A 98 43.15 6.13 -22.85
C SER A 98 42.28 5.15 -22.05
N PHE A 99 42.65 3.87 -22.12
CA PHE A 99 41.98 2.79 -21.40
C PHE A 99 41.82 3.07 -19.90
N ASN A 100 42.87 3.59 -19.25
CA ASN A 100 42.87 3.87 -17.81
C ASN A 100 41.82 4.92 -17.44
N VAL A 101 41.68 5.97 -18.25
CA VAL A 101 40.67 7.01 -18.03
C VAL A 101 39.27 6.44 -18.20
N LEU A 102 39.06 5.66 -19.26
CA LEU A 102 37.77 5.03 -19.53
C LEU A 102 37.34 4.05 -18.43
N MET A 103 38.30 3.30 -17.89
CA MET A 103 38.09 2.37 -16.77
C MET A 103 37.71 3.11 -15.49
N VAL A 104 38.42 4.19 -15.15
CA VAL A 104 38.10 5.01 -13.97
C VAL A 104 36.69 5.59 -14.07
N ILE A 105 36.28 6.08 -15.25
CA ILE A 105 34.93 6.60 -15.46
C ILE A 105 33.87 5.51 -15.20
N HIS A 106 34.05 4.30 -15.75
CA HIS A 106 33.13 3.17 -15.51
C HIS A 106 33.04 2.81 -14.02
N LEU A 107 34.19 2.75 -13.32
CA LEU A 107 34.23 2.42 -11.89
C LEU A 107 33.51 3.48 -11.05
N VAL A 108 33.71 4.77 -11.34
CA VAL A 108 33.03 5.88 -10.66
C VAL A 108 31.52 5.83 -10.90
N MET A 109 31.11 5.57 -12.15
CA MET A 109 29.70 5.41 -12.49
C MET A 109 29.06 4.23 -11.75
N LEU A 110 29.72 3.07 -11.74
CA LEU A 110 29.24 1.89 -11.05
C LEU A 110 29.12 2.11 -9.54
N LEU A 111 30.12 2.78 -8.94
CA LEU A 111 30.08 3.18 -7.54
C LEU A 111 28.91 4.11 -7.25
N GLY A 112 28.67 5.10 -8.11
CA GLY A 112 27.53 6.01 -7.98
C GLY A 112 26.19 5.28 -8.00
N VAL A 113 26.02 4.33 -8.91
CA VAL A 113 24.81 3.48 -8.96
C VAL A 113 24.66 2.65 -7.69
N ALA A 114 25.74 2.03 -7.21
CA ALA A 114 25.70 1.25 -5.98
C ALA A 114 25.31 2.09 -4.75
N LEU A 115 25.87 3.29 -4.62
CA LEU A 115 25.55 4.21 -3.52
C LEU A 115 24.11 4.74 -3.61
N LEU A 116 23.65 5.17 -4.79
CA LEU A 116 22.31 5.70 -4.97
C LEU A 116 21.24 4.63 -4.77
N SER A 117 21.43 3.44 -5.32
CA SER A 117 20.51 2.31 -5.14
C SER A 117 20.48 1.83 -3.68
N GLY A 118 21.63 1.76 -3.02
CA GLY A 118 21.73 1.45 -1.59
C GLY A 118 21.03 2.49 -0.72
N GLY A 119 21.28 3.77 -0.96
CA GLY A 119 20.64 4.88 -0.25
C GLY A 119 19.11 4.90 -0.43
N LEU A 120 18.63 4.66 -1.66
CA LEU A 120 17.21 4.55 -1.95
C LEU A 120 16.57 3.33 -1.28
N GLY A 121 17.31 2.23 -1.13
CA GLY A 121 16.89 1.05 -0.36
C GLY A 121 16.70 1.35 1.13
N ILE A 122 17.65 2.06 1.75
CA ILE A 122 17.56 2.47 3.15
C ILE A 122 16.39 3.44 3.36
N ALA A 123 16.25 4.44 2.49
CA ALA A 123 15.16 5.41 2.55
C ALA A 123 13.79 4.73 2.39
N SER A 124 13.67 3.78 1.46
CA SER A 124 12.43 3.02 1.26
C SER A 124 12.08 2.16 2.48
N SER A 125 13.08 1.54 3.12
CA SER A 125 12.86 0.74 4.33
C SER A 125 12.39 1.61 5.50
N ALA A 126 13.01 2.77 5.69
CA ALA A 126 12.61 3.73 6.72
C ALA A 126 11.20 4.28 6.48
N ALA A 127 10.86 4.61 5.23
CA ALA A 127 9.52 5.04 4.85
C ALA A 127 8.47 3.94 5.10
N HIS A 128 8.77 2.69 4.72
CA HIS A 128 7.87 1.58 4.97
C HIS A 128 7.65 1.33 6.47
N GLY A 129 8.69 1.43 7.29
CA GLY A 129 8.57 1.34 8.74
C GLY A 129 7.73 2.47 9.35
N ALA A 130 7.81 3.68 8.81
CA ALA A 130 6.97 4.80 9.23
C ALA A 130 5.50 4.60 8.81
N ASP A 131 5.26 4.17 7.58
CA ASP A 131 3.92 3.86 7.08
C ASP A 131 3.27 2.72 7.86
N GLN A 132 4.04 1.68 8.21
CA GLN A 132 3.55 0.57 9.03
C GLN A 132 3.15 1.05 10.43
N LYS A 133 3.96 1.90 11.07
CA LYS A 133 3.61 2.50 12.37
C LYS A 133 2.34 3.33 12.28
N LEU A 134 2.20 4.17 11.26
CA LEU A 134 0.99 4.95 11.04
C LEU A 134 -0.23 4.05 10.76
N ALA A 135 -0.04 2.94 10.04
CA ALA A 135 -1.09 1.96 9.80
C ALA A 135 -1.51 1.23 11.08
N GLU A 136 -0.56 0.89 11.96
CA GLU A 136 -0.84 0.29 13.27
C GLU A 136 -1.57 1.28 14.20
N GLU A 137 -1.18 2.56 14.19
CA GLU A 137 -1.84 3.61 14.98
C GLU A 137 -3.27 3.93 14.49
N ARG A 138 -3.50 3.89 13.17
CA ARG A 138 -4.79 4.27 12.56
C ARG A 138 -5.73 3.09 12.29
N GLY A 139 -5.17 1.88 12.19
CA GLY A 139 -5.87 0.65 11.84
C GLY A 139 -7.09 0.35 12.72
N PRO A 140 -7.00 0.45 14.06
CA PRO A 140 -8.13 0.19 14.96
C PRO A 140 -9.35 1.08 14.67
N MET A 141 -9.15 2.40 14.56
CA MET A 141 -10.23 3.34 14.25
C MET A 141 -10.80 3.11 12.85
N GLN A 142 -9.95 2.80 11.86
CA GLN A 142 -10.42 2.50 10.51
C GLN A 142 -11.25 1.21 10.45
N SER A 143 -10.84 0.16 11.19
CA SER A 143 -11.62 -1.06 11.38
C SER A 143 -12.95 -0.78 12.06
N MET A 144 -12.97 0.08 13.09
CA MET A 144 -14.18 0.50 13.79
C MET A 144 -15.17 1.21 12.85
N ARG A 145 -14.68 2.16 12.04
CA ARG A 145 -15.48 2.88 11.02
C ARG A 145 -16.10 1.94 10.01
N ASN A 146 -15.32 1.00 9.49
CA ASN A 146 -15.81 0.04 8.50
C ASN A 146 -16.90 -0.87 9.09
N ARG A 147 -16.70 -1.35 10.32
CA ARG A 147 -17.70 -2.16 11.03
C ARG A 147 -18.99 -1.38 11.27
N PHE A 148 -18.90 -0.13 11.74
CA PHE A 148 -20.08 0.71 11.96
C PHE A 148 -20.79 1.07 10.66
N ALA A 149 -20.06 1.39 9.59
CA ALA A 149 -20.64 1.62 8.27
C ALA A 149 -21.43 0.40 7.77
N SER A 150 -20.91 -0.81 7.99
CA SER A 150 -21.62 -2.05 7.65
C SER A 150 -22.94 -2.20 8.45
N LEU A 151 -22.98 -1.76 9.72
CA LEU A 151 -24.21 -1.77 10.51
C LEU A 151 -25.25 -0.80 9.98
N VAL A 152 -24.83 0.40 9.55
CA VAL A 152 -25.70 1.39 8.92
C VAL A 152 -26.30 0.83 7.63
N ASP A 153 -25.47 0.21 6.79
CA ASP A 153 -25.90 -0.39 5.54
C ASP A 153 -26.91 -1.52 5.79
N ARG A 154 -26.67 -2.38 6.81
CA ARG A 154 -27.63 -3.42 7.22
C ARG A 154 -28.95 -2.85 7.71
N LEU A 155 -28.91 -1.86 8.60
CA LEU A 155 -30.11 -1.20 9.11
C LEU A 155 -30.93 -0.59 7.98
N SER A 156 -30.28 -0.06 6.93
CA SER A 156 -30.95 0.54 5.77
C SER A 156 -31.86 -0.45 5.03
N LEU A 157 -31.54 -1.75 5.07
CA LEU A 157 -32.29 -2.84 4.42
C LEU A 157 -33.60 -3.19 5.14
N ILE A 158 -33.79 -2.78 6.39
CA ILE A 158 -35.01 -3.04 7.15
C ILE A 158 -36.09 -2.03 6.71
N ASP A 159 -37.08 -2.48 5.93
CA ASP A 159 -38.14 -1.62 5.41
C ASP A 159 -39.32 -1.52 6.40
N SER A 160 -39.17 -0.64 7.40
CA SER A 160 -40.22 -0.34 8.38
C SER A 160 -40.20 1.13 8.77
N ALA A 161 -41.38 1.76 8.82
CA ALA A 161 -41.55 3.17 9.20
C ALA A 161 -41.04 3.46 10.62
N ASP A 162 -41.11 2.47 11.52
CA ASP A 162 -40.68 2.57 12.91
C ASP A 162 -39.15 2.68 13.06
N THR A 163 -38.39 2.34 12.01
CA THR A 163 -36.92 2.38 12.00
C THR A 163 -36.34 3.69 11.45
N ALA A 164 -37.17 4.59 10.90
CA ALA A 164 -36.71 5.78 10.20
C ALA A 164 -35.90 6.73 11.10
N SER A 165 -36.32 6.93 12.35
CA SER A 165 -35.60 7.74 13.34
C SER A 165 -34.24 7.12 13.69
N LEU A 166 -34.19 5.79 13.84
CA LEU A 166 -32.98 5.04 14.13
C LEU A 166 -31.98 5.13 12.96
N LYS A 167 -32.45 4.97 11.72
CA LYS A 167 -31.62 5.14 10.51
C LYS A 167 -30.95 6.52 10.47
N SER A 168 -31.72 7.58 10.70
CA SER A 168 -31.19 8.95 10.74
C SER A 168 -30.11 9.14 11.82
N ARG A 169 -30.26 8.50 12.99
CA ARG A 169 -29.24 8.57 14.05
C ARG A 169 -27.97 7.80 13.68
N PHE A 170 -28.11 6.60 13.10
CA PHE A 170 -26.97 5.83 12.62
C PHE A 170 -26.19 6.58 11.54
N ASP A 171 -26.88 7.27 10.63
CA ASP A 171 -26.22 8.12 9.62
C ASP A 171 -25.46 9.30 10.26
N ALA A 172 -26.07 9.98 11.24
CA ALA A 172 -25.40 11.04 11.99
C ALA A 172 -24.16 10.55 12.74
N ALA A 173 -24.26 9.38 13.39
CA ALA A 173 -23.13 8.74 14.09
C ALA A 173 -22.04 8.27 13.12
N LYS A 174 -22.41 7.77 11.93
CA LYS A 174 -21.47 7.38 10.86
C LYS A 174 -20.66 8.59 10.39
N GLU A 175 -21.33 9.72 10.23
CA GLU A 175 -20.70 10.98 9.85
C GLU A 175 -19.77 11.51 10.94
N ALA A 176 -20.18 11.46 12.21
CA ALA A 176 -19.31 11.82 13.34
C ALA A 176 -18.05 10.94 13.41
N LEU A 177 -18.21 9.63 13.25
CA LEU A 177 -17.09 8.68 13.20
C LEU A 177 -16.13 8.94 12.04
N ARG A 178 -16.64 9.39 10.88
CA ARG A 178 -15.84 9.74 9.71
C ARG A 178 -14.84 10.85 10.01
N PHE A 179 -15.24 11.85 10.81
CA PHE A 179 -14.40 12.99 11.17
C PHE A 179 -13.63 12.84 12.49
N ALA A 180 -13.90 11.80 13.28
CA ALA A 180 -13.15 11.53 14.50
C ALA A 180 -11.64 11.38 14.24
N SER A 181 -10.80 11.63 15.25
CA SER A 181 -9.35 11.42 15.10
C SER A 181 -9.04 9.93 14.92
N SER A 182 -8.17 9.58 13.96
CA SER A 182 -7.70 8.21 13.75
C SER A 182 -6.53 7.82 14.66
N GLU A 183 -6.04 8.72 15.50
CA GLU A 183 -4.92 8.42 16.40
C GLU A 183 -5.34 7.48 17.52
N SER A 184 -4.59 6.39 17.70
CA SER A 184 -4.65 5.52 18.88
C SER A 184 -3.37 5.72 19.69
N VAL A 185 -3.47 6.48 20.79
CA VAL A 185 -2.34 6.75 21.70
C VAL A 185 -2.43 5.82 22.92
N GLN A 186 -1.30 5.46 23.53
CA GLN A 186 -1.27 4.80 24.85
C GLN A 186 -2.07 5.64 25.85
N GLY A 187 -3.17 5.08 26.37
CA GLY A 187 -4.15 5.78 27.22
C GLY A 187 -5.57 5.81 26.66
N ILE A 188 -5.76 5.59 25.36
CA ILE A 188 -7.09 5.55 24.72
C ILE A 188 -7.54 4.12 24.39
N ALA A 189 -6.63 3.14 24.44
CA ALA A 189 -6.90 1.75 24.10
C ALA A 189 -8.11 1.15 24.84
N GLU A 190 -8.31 1.49 26.12
CA GLU A 190 -9.48 1.05 26.89
C GLU A 190 -10.80 1.64 26.37
N ILE A 191 -10.77 2.92 25.97
CA ILE A 191 -11.92 3.61 25.39
C ILE A 191 -12.25 3.03 24.01
N ASP A 192 -11.22 2.71 23.22
CA ASP A 192 -11.38 2.05 21.92
C ASP A 192 -11.97 0.64 22.07
N ALA A 193 -11.52 -0.13 23.07
CA ALA A 193 -12.09 -1.44 23.39
C ALA A 193 -13.56 -1.36 23.86
N GLU A 194 -13.92 -0.31 24.62
CA GLU A 194 -15.32 -0.07 25.00
C GLU A 194 -16.18 0.28 23.78
N ALA A 195 -15.68 1.13 22.87
CA ALA A 195 -16.38 1.47 21.63
C ALA A 195 -16.61 0.23 20.75
N ASP A 196 -15.59 -0.64 20.63
CA ASP A 196 -15.69 -1.92 19.92
C ASP A 196 -16.75 -2.84 20.54
N THR A 197 -16.81 -2.89 21.87
CA THR A 197 -17.84 -3.66 22.59
C THR A 197 -19.24 -3.10 22.32
N CYS A 198 -19.39 -1.78 22.23
CA CYS A 198 -20.66 -1.14 21.89
C CYS A 198 -21.09 -1.49 20.46
N ILE A 199 -20.18 -1.48 19.50
CA ILE A 199 -20.46 -1.86 18.11
C ILE A 199 -20.83 -3.34 18.00
N ALA A 200 -20.15 -4.22 18.74
CA ALA A 200 -20.50 -5.65 18.78
C ALA A 200 -21.92 -5.88 19.34
N LYS A 201 -22.33 -5.12 20.37
CA LYS A 201 -23.69 -5.17 20.91
C LYS A 201 -24.72 -4.64 19.91
N LEU A 202 -24.43 -3.50 19.27
CA LEU A 202 -25.30 -2.95 18.22
C LEU A 202 -25.51 -3.93 17.06
N LYS A 203 -24.46 -4.67 16.68
CA LYS A 203 -24.59 -5.74 15.69
C LYS A 203 -25.62 -6.80 16.09
N ALA A 204 -25.59 -7.27 17.33
CA ALA A 204 -26.55 -8.25 17.84
C ALA A 204 -27.98 -7.70 17.85
N HIS A 205 -28.16 -6.42 18.21
CA HIS A 205 -29.47 -5.77 18.17
C HIS A 205 -30.02 -5.60 16.75
N ILE A 206 -29.17 -5.23 15.78
CA ILE A 206 -29.58 -5.15 14.37
C ILE A 206 -29.95 -6.53 13.81
N GLU A 207 -29.20 -7.59 14.20
CA GLU A 207 -29.54 -8.98 13.85
C GLU A 207 -30.91 -9.40 14.41
N ALA A 208 -31.22 -8.99 15.64
CA ALA A 208 -32.54 -9.22 16.23
C ALA A 208 -33.64 -8.46 15.48
N LEU A 209 -33.40 -7.19 15.14
CA LEU A 209 -34.35 -6.38 14.35
C LEU A 209 -34.61 -6.96 12.95
N GLU A 210 -33.57 -7.43 12.26
CA GLU A 210 -33.71 -8.12 10.97
C GLU A 210 -34.54 -9.41 11.11
N GLY A 211 -34.33 -10.19 12.18
CA GLY A 211 -35.12 -11.38 12.47
C GLY A 211 -36.60 -11.08 12.74
N MET A 212 -36.87 -10.04 13.54
CA MET A 212 -38.23 -9.63 13.90
C MET A 212 -38.98 -8.99 12.73
N ALA A 213 -38.30 -8.22 11.87
CA ALA A 213 -38.91 -7.61 10.69
C ALA A 213 -39.33 -8.63 9.62
N ASN A 214 -38.69 -9.80 9.62
CA ASN A 214 -39.02 -10.91 8.71
C ASN A 214 -40.04 -11.91 9.30
N ALA A 215 -40.42 -11.76 10.57
CA ALA A 215 -41.40 -12.65 11.21
C ALA A 215 -42.83 -12.16 10.97
N GLU A 216 -43.74 -13.07 10.59
CA GLU A 216 -45.18 -12.76 10.51
C GLU A 216 -45.68 -12.35 11.90
N THR A 217 -46.24 -11.15 12.01
CA THR A 217 -46.77 -10.61 13.26
C THR A 217 -48.08 -11.30 13.60
N VAL A 218 -48.15 -11.94 14.78
CA VAL A 218 -49.39 -12.50 15.34
C VAL A 218 -50.17 -11.36 16.00
N GLU A 219 -51.44 -11.18 15.62
CA GLU A 219 -52.31 -10.13 16.18
C GLU A 219 -52.46 -10.28 17.71
N GLY A 220 -52.13 -9.22 18.45
CA GLY A 220 -52.49 -9.07 19.87
C GLY A 220 -51.34 -8.98 20.88
N GLU A 221 -50.09 -9.20 20.48
CA GLU A 221 -48.92 -8.98 21.34
C GLU A 221 -48.29 -7.59 21.10
N GLU A 222 -47.75 -6.99 22.17
CA GLU A 222 -47.01 -5.74 22.13
C GLU A 222 -45.88 -5.86 21.10
N ASN A 223 -45.87 -4.98 20.07
CA ASN A 223 -44.99 -5.15 18.90
C ASN A 223 -43.52 -5.32 19.34
N PRO A 224 -42.91 -6.52 19.21
CA PRO A 224 -41.60 -6.83 19.77
C PRO A 224 -40.49 -5.95 19.16
N LEU A 225 -40.72 -5.37 17.98
CA LEU A 225 -39.86 -4.36 17.38
C LEU A 225 -39.65 -3.14 18.29
N THR A 226 -40.66 -2.70 19.04
CA THR A 226 -40.59 -1.45 19.81
C THR A 226 -39.57 -1.53 20.94
N GLY A 227 -39.49 -2.70 21.60
CA GLY A 227 -38.51 -2.95 22.66
C GLY A 227 -37.08 -2.98 22.13
N GLU A 228 -36.86 -3.71 21.04
CA GLU A 228 -35.55 -3.84 20.42
C GLU A 228 -35.06 -2.53 19.78
N LEU A 229 -35.97 -1.72 19.21
CA LEU A 229 -35.66 -0.39 18.71
C LEU A 229 -35.16 0.54 19.82
N LYS A 230 -35.81 0.54 20.99
CA LYS A 230 -35.35 1.32 22.15
C LYS A 230 -33.98 0.84 22.66
N GLN A 231 -33.74 -0.47 22.69
CA GLN A 231 -32.43 -1.00 23.08
C GLN A 231 -31.34 -0.58 22.09
N THR A 232 -31.61 -0.70 20.79
CA THR A 232 -30.68 -0.29 19.73
C THR A 232 -30.37 1.21 19.82
N ASP A 233 -31.39 2.05 20.02
CA ASP A 233 -31.26 3.50 20.18
C ASP A 233 -30.42 3.89 21.41
N SER A 234 -30.62 3.19 22.54
CA SER A 234 -29.79 3.35 23.73
C SER A 234 -28.34 2.94 23.49
N GLY A 235 -28.12 1.89 22.70
CA GLY A 235 -26.79 1.42 22.28
C GLY A 235 -26.04 2.45 21.45
N VAL A 236 -26.72 3.11 20.51
CA VAL A 236 -26.13 4.19 19.69
C VAL A 236 -25.75 5.37 20.57
N THR A 237 -26.64 5.76 21.49
CA THR A 237 -26.39 6.84 22.45
C THR A 237 -25.14 6.55 23.29
N ARG A 238 -24.99 5.31 23.75
CA ARG A 238 -23.79 4.89 24.49
C ARG A 238 -22.53 4.97 23.64
N LEU A 239 -22.59 4.52 22.39
CA LEU A 239 -21.46 4.63 21.47
C LEU A 239 -21.05 6.09 21.26
N GLU A 240 -22.02 6.99 21.04
CA GLU A 240 -21.78 8.43 20.91
C GLU A 240 -21.06 9.01 22.13
N GLN A 241 -21.49 8.64 23.34
CA GLN A 241 -20.85 9.07 24.60
C GLN A 241 -19.40 8.57 24.71
N VAL A 242 -19.14 7.30 24.35
CA VAL A 242 -17.79 6.72 24.38
C VAL A 242 -16.88 7.46 23.38
N LEU A 243 -17.38 7.77 22.18
CA LEU A 243 -16.63 8.52 21.17
C LEU A 243 -16.35 9.97 21.60
N GLN A 244 -17.31 10.65 22.24
CA GLN A 244 -17.06 11.98 22.81
C GLN A 244 -15.99 11.95 23.90
N ARG A 245 -16.05 10.97 24.81
CA ARG A 245 -15.04 10.78 25.86
C ARG A 245 -13.66 10.50 25.26
N ARG A 246 -13.61 9.71 24.18
CA ARG A 246 -12.39 9.45 23.41
C ARG A 246 -11.76 10.74 22.89
N GLU A 247 -12.56 11.62 22.27
CA GLU A 247 -12.06 12.90 21.74
C GLU A 247 -11.58 13.85 22.85
N GLN A 248 -12.25 13.86 24.00
CA GLN A 248 -11.84 14.66 25.15
C GLN A 248 -10.49 14.18 25.71
N GLU A 249 -10.31 12.87 25.87
CA GLU A 249 -9.04 12.32 26.35
C GLU A 249 -7.90 12.55 25.35
N LEU A 250 -8.17 12.43 24.04
CA LEU A 250 -7.21 12.80 23.00
C LEU A 250 -6.77 14.26 23.12
N LYS A 251 -7.73 15.19 23.29
CA LYS A 251 -7.41 16.62 23.48
C LYS A 251 -6.57 16.83 24.73
N ARG A 252 -6.88 16.13 25.82
CA ARG A 252 -6.13 16.19 27.09
C ARG A 252 -4.69 15.73 26.90
N LEU A 253 -4.49 14.55 26.31
CA LEU A 253 -3.16 13.98 26.08
C LEU A 253 -2.29 14.88 25.21
N ARG A 254 -2.86 15.49 24.16
CA ARG A 254 -2.16 16.46 23.30
C ARG A 254 -1.78 17.76 24.01
N SER A 255 -2.56 18.18 25.02
CA SER A 255 -2.25 19.40 25.79
C SER A 255 -1.20 19.17 26.89
N SER A 256 -0.93 17.91 27.24
CA SER A 256 0.05 17.51 28.25
C SER A 256 1.41 17.07 27.70
N SER A 257 1.51 16.85 26.39
CA SER A 257 2.75 16.51 25.66
C SER A 257 3.47 17.75 25.15
#